data_AF-A0AAV1JLB7-F1
#
_entry.id   AF-A0AAV1JLB7-F1
#
_cell.length_a   1.000
_cell.length_b   1.000
_cell.length_c   1.000
_cell.angle_alpha   90.00
_cell.angle_beta   90.00
_cell.angle_gamma   90.00
#
_symmetry.space_group_name_H-M   'P 1'
#
loop_
_entity.id
_entity.type
_entity.pdbx_description
1 polymer ?
#
loop_
_entity_poly.entity_id
_entity_poly.type
_entity_poly.pdbx_seq_one_letter_code
_entity_poly.pdbx_strand_id
1 'polypeptide(L)'
;MVSIDKSLNLNEERKHAWRSFGLIVLLISIEEIWEVIALNHIFGPNFDISTCMSWLQHVNQVLSHTPTSIIYELSYLSMKCLRTYLNMHLKSDIAVNVKSCHLKKFIQAYKNLLDATNDANKVIKIKLFFDLVFVFGSVVTDINLVFAGINLNDLYLTFLPLVTALTTILLTLVGVIFLDLSRTEYEKIKTALAMELIKCEDADYHKEIMATVDFLEIRPPCYTLWRIFPLNINLIFGFVNCAIVYAIIILSFL
;
A
#
# COMPACT_ATOMS: atom_id res chain seq x y z
N MET A 1 4.87 1.57 37.23
CA MET A 1 5.57 0.56 36.39
C MET A 1 5.06 0.47 34.95
N VAL A 2 3.86 0.98 34.61
CA VAL A 2 3.24 0.92 33.26
C VAL A 2 3.92 1.79 32.17
N SER A 3 4.83 2.71 32.54
CA SER A 3 5.49 3.64 31.61
C SER A 3 6.55 2.96 30.72
N ILE A 4 7.25 1.94 31.25
CA ILE A 4 8.39 1.31 30.56
C ILE A 4 7.91 0.38 29.43
N ASP A 5 6.85 -0.41 29.67
CA ASP A 5 6.24 -1.26 28.64
C ASP A 5 5.67 -0.47 27.45
N LYS A 6 5.18 0.76 27.69
CA LYS A 6 4.69 1.66 26.63
C LYS A 6 5.80 2.08 25.67
N SER A 7 6.98 2.36 26.19
CA SER A 7 8.14 2.74 25.36
C SER A 7 8.66 1.56 24.54
N LEU A 8 8.60 0.34 25.08
CA LEU A 8 9.05 -0.88 24.41
C LEU A 8 8.14 -1.25 23.23
N ASN A 9 6.81 -1.18 23.40
CA ASN A 9 5.88 -1.58 22.35
C ASN A 9 5.86 -0.60 21.17
N LEU A 10 5.97 0.72 21.42
CA LEU A 10 6.11 1.72 20.35
C LEU A 10 7.44 1.60 19.59
N ASN A 11 8.51 1.14 20.28
CA ASN A 11 9.81 0.94 19.65
C ASN A 11 9.81 -0.33 18.78
N GLU A 12 9.15 -1.41 19.21
CA GLU A 12 8.89 -2.61 18.41
C GLU A 12 8.08 -2.29 17.14
N GLU A 13 7.02 -1.49 17.25
CA GLU A 13 6.19 -1.10 16.10
C GLU A 13 6.95 -0.19 15.13
N ARG A 14 7.71 0.79 15.62
CA ARG A 14 8.61 1.60 14.78
C ARG A 14 9.62 0.71 14.07
N LYS A 15 10.21 -0.27 14.78
CA LYS A 15 11.16 -1.21 14.19
C LYS A 15 10.53 -2.07 13.10
N HIS A 16 9.25 -2.42 13.21
CA HIS A 16 8.53 -3.13 12.15
C HIS A 16 8.28 -2.25 10.92
N ALA A 17 7.93 -0.97 11.09
CA ALA A 17 7.82 -0.02 9.99
C ALA A 17 9.17 0.18 9.28
N TRP A 18 10.25 0.39 10.04
CA TRP A 18 11.60 0.47 9.49
C TRP A 18 12.05 -0.82 8.79
N ARG A 19 11.58 -1.98 9.23
CA ARG A 19 11.81 -3.26 8.54
C ARG A 19 11.02 -3.35 7.24
N SER A 20 9.75 -2.93 7.21
CA SER A 20 8.94 -2.91 5.99
C SER A 20 9.49 -1.92 4.96
N PHE A 21 9.80 -0.70 5.38
CA PHE A 21 10.51 0.28 4.56
C PHE A 21 11.87 -0.24 4.10
N GLY A 22 12.65 -0.83 5.01
CA GLY A 22 13.92 -1.45 4.70
C GLY A 22 13.81 -2.58 3.69
N LEU A 23 12.76 -3.40 3.74
CA LEU A 23 12.47 -4.43 2.74
C LEU A 23 12.10 -3.84 1.38
N ILE A 24 11.32 -2.76 1.33
CA ILE A 24 11.00 -2.07 0.07
C ILE A 24 12.28 -1.49 -0.55
N VAL A 25 13.09 -0.79 0.26
CA VAL A 25 14.38 -0.24 -0.18
C VAL A 25 15.33 -1.36 -0.61
N LEU A 26 15.35 -2.48 0.10
CA LEU A 26 16.21 -3.62 -0.22
C LEU A 26 15.75 -4.35 -1.49
N LEU A 27 14.44 -4.48 -1.73
CA LEU A 27 13.89 -5.01 -2.97
C LEU A 27 14.27 -4.12 -4.17
N ILE A 28 14.07 -2.80 -4.02
CA ILE A 28 14.52 -1.80 -5.00
C ILE A 28 16.03 -1.93 -5.24
N SER A 29 16.82 -2.02 -4.16
CA SER A 29 18.29 -2.08 -4.26
C SER A 29 18.78 -3.38 -4.89
N ILE A 30 18.13 -4.53 -4.62
CA ILE A 30 18.48 -5.81 -5.23
C ILE A 30 18.20 -5.79 -6.72
N GLU A 31 17.07 -5.21 -7.13
CA GLU A 31 16.72 -5.06 -8.54
C GLU A 31 17.72 -4.18 -9.28
N GLU A 32 18.05 -3.01 -8.73
CA GLU A 32 19.06 -2.08 -9.26
C GLU A 32 20.44 -2.76 -9.37
N ILE A 33 20.84 -3.51 -8.35
CA ILE A 33 22.12 -4.25 -8.37
C ILE A 33 22.09 -5.36 -9.44
N TRP A 34 20.96 -6.06 -9.59
CA TRP A 34 20.80 -7.10 -10.61
C TRP A 34 20.88 -6.52 -12.03
N GLU A 35 20.21 -5.40 -12.28
CA GLU A 35 20.30 -4.71 -13.57
C GLU A 35 21.73 -4.26 -13.85
N VAL A 36 22.42 -3.63 -12.89
CA VAL A 36 23.82 -3.19 -13.07
C VAL A 36 24.75 -4.39 -13.35
N ILE A 37 24.57 -5.51 -12.66
CA ILE A 37 25.35 -6.74 -12.91
C ILE A 37 25.05 -7.29 -14.30
N ALA A 38 23.78 -7.34 -14.70
CA ALA A 38 23.40 -7.87 -15.99
C ALA A 38 23.90 -6.98 -17.14
N LEU A 39 23.81 -5.65 -16.98
CA LEU A 39 24.35 -4.68 -17.92
C LEU A 39 25.87 -4.78 -18.06
N ASN A 40 26.60 -4.92 -16.95
CA ASN A 40 28.06 -5.13 -16.98
C ASN A 40 28.45 -6.45 -17.66
N HIS A 41 27.66 -7.52 -17.48
CA HIS A 41 27.95 -8.82 -18.08
C HIS A 41 27.66 -8.85 -19.59
N ILE A 42 26.72 -8.04 -20.08
CA ILE A 42 26.28 -8.05 -21.49
C ILE A 42 27.11 -7.12 -22.35
N PHE A 43 27.40 -5.92 -21.87
CA PHE A 43 28.01 -4.88 -22.71
C PHE A 43 29.55 -4.81 -22.56
N GLY A 44 30.13 -5.45 -21.55
CA GLY A 44 31.56 -5.33 -21.26
C GLY A 44 31.96 -3.85 -21.14
N PRO A 45 33.18 -3.44 -21.56
CA PRO A 45 33.63 -2.04 -21.47
C PRO A 45 32.89 -1.06 -22.41
N ASN A 46 31.99 -1.53 -23.30
CA ASN A 46 31.26 -0.69 -24.23
C ASN A 46 29.92 -0.25 -23.65
N PHE A 47 29.97 0.52 -22.56
CA PHE A 47 28.80 1.12 -21.94
C PHE A 47 28.24 2.22 -22.85
N ASP A 48 27.16 1.93 -23.58
CA ASP A 48 26.50 2.87 -24.48
C ASP A 48 25.54 3.81 -23.73
N ILE A 49 25.33 5.02 -24.26
CA ILE A 49 24.44 6.05 -23.72
C ILE A 49 23.01 5.52 -23.59
N SER A 50 22.56 4.68 -24.52
CA SER A 50 21.22 4.07 -24.50
C SER A 50 20.97 3.27 -23.21
N THR A 51 21.97 2.50 -22.76
CA THR A 51 21.90 1.70 -21.54
C THR A 51 21.80 2.58 -20.29
N CYS A 52 22.60 3.65 -20.24
CA CYS A 52 22.54 4.64 -19.17
C CYS A 52 21.16 5.30 -19.07
N MET A 53 20.58 5.66 -20.22
CA MET A 53 19.25 6.28 -20.29
C MET A 53 18.14 5.32 -19.84
N SER A 54 18.22 4.04 -20.21
CA SER A 54 17.26 3.02 -19.75
C SER A 54 17.31 2.85 -18.22
N TRP A 55 18.52 2.79 -17.65
CA TRP A 55 18.70 2.69 -16.20
C TRP A 55 18.18 3.95 -15.47
N LEU A 56 18.51 5.16 -15.97
CA LEU A 56 17.98 6.40 -15.40
C LEU A 56 16.46 6.47 -15.46
N GLN A 57 15.85 5.95 -16.52
CA GLN A 57 14.40 5.88 -16.64
C GLN A 57 13.80 4.93 -15.58
N HIS A 58 14.42 3.77 -15.35
CA HIS A 58 13.99 2.83 -14.32
C HIS A 58 14.10 3.43 -12.91
N VAL A 59 15.24 4.01 -12.57
CA VAL A 59 15.45 4.73 -11.29
C VAL A 59 14.39 5.82 -11.10
N ASN A 60 14.10 6.60 -12.15
CA ASN A 60 13.08 7.64 -12.11
C ASN A 60 11.67 7.06 -11.88
N GLN A 61 11.34 5.92 -12.48
CA GLN A 61 10.08 5.23 -12.23
C GLN A 61 9.98 4.82 -10.75
N VAL A 62 10.99 4.13 -10.20
CA VAL A 62 11.02 3.71 -8.79
C VAL A 62 10.86 4.91 -7.84
N LEU A 63 11.63 5.98 -8.08
CA LEU A 63 11.54 7.21 -7.30
C LEU A 63 10.16 7.87 -7.41
N SER A 64 9.48 7.77 -8.55
CA SER A 64 8.14 8.32 -8.72
C SER A 64 7.06 7.57 -7.93
N HIS A 65 7.22 6.26 -7.70
CA HIS A 65 6.25 5.44 -6.95
C HIS A 65 6.48 5.49 -5.44
N THR A 66 7.73 5.71 -5.00
CA THR A 66 8.14 5.70 -3.59
C THR A 66 7.31 6.62 -2.69
N PRO A 67 7.04 7.91 -3.03
CA PRO A 67 6.24 8.80 -2.20
C PRO A 67 4.81 8.28 -1.97
N THR A 68 4.23 7.67 -3.00
CA THR A 68 2.86 7.13 -2.93
C THR A 68 2.80 5.95 -1.96
N SER A 69 3.76 5.03 -2.06
CA SER A 69 3.89 3.91 -1.14
C SER A 69 4.06 4.39 0.30
N ILE A 70 4.94 5.37 0.54
CA ILE A 70 5.19 5.92 1.88
C ILE A 70 3.93 6.55 2.47
N ILE A 71 3.16 7.31 1.68
CA ILE A 71 1.91 7.94 2.17
C ILE A 71 0.91 6.86 2.62
N TYR A 72 0.73 5.79 1.84
CA TYR A 72 -0.18 4.72 2.23
C TYR A 72 0.33 3.91 3.42
N GLU A 73 1.63 3.65 3.47
CA GLU A 73 2.27 3.00 4.63
C GLU A 73 2.06 3.81 5.91
N LEU A 74 2.30 5.13 5.86
CA LEU A 74 2.07 6.04 6.97
C LEU A 74 0.59 6.06 7.39
N SER A 75 -0.33 6.01 6.42
CA SER A 75 -1.77 5.93 6.67
C SER A 75 -2.14 4.65 7.43
N TYR A 76 -1.63 3.51 6.96
CA TYR A 76 -1.80 2.21 7.61
C TYR A 76 -1.23 2.21 9.04
N LEU A 77 0.01 2.67 9.22
CA LEU A 77 0.65 2.73 10.53
C LEU A 77 -0.11 3.64 11.49
N SER A 78 -0.58 4.79 11.01
CA SER A 78 -1.38 5.72 11.82
C SER A 78 -2.70 5.08 12.27
N MET A 79 -3.38 4.36 11.38
CA MET A 79 -4.61 3.62 11.72
C MET A 79 -4.34 2.51 12.74
N LYS A 80 -3.23 1.78 12.58
CA LYS A 80 -2.79 0.75 13.53
C LYS A 80 -2.49 1.36 14.90
N CYS A 81 -1.76 2.48 14.97
CA CYS A 81 -1.48 3.19 16.21
C CYS A 81 -2.77 3.67 16.89
N LEU A 82 -3.73 4.20 16.12
CA LEU A 82 -5.05 4.59 16.62
C LEU A 82 -5.80 3.40 17.24
N ARG A 83 -5.79 2.24 16.58
CA ARG A 83 -6.37 1.02 17.13
C ARG A 83 -5.71 0.61 18.44
N THR A 84 -4.39 0.59 18.48
CA THR A 84 -3.63 0.23 19.69
C THR A 84 -3.94 1.20 20.83
N TYR A 85 -3.95 2.50 20.56
CA TYR A 85 -4.33 3.53 21.53
C TYR A 85 -5.73 3.30 22.09
N LEU A 86 -6.72 3.09 21.21
CA LEU A 86 -8.10 2.86 21.61
C LEU A 86 -8.21 1.61 22.50
N ASN A 87 -7.65 0.48 22.06
CA ASN A 87 -7.71 -0.78 22.80
C ASN A 87 -7.07 -0.69 24.19
N MET A 88 -5.98 0.07 24.32
CA MET A 88 -5.35 0.31 25.63
C MET A 88 -6.31 1.04 26.58
N HIS A 89 -7.04 2.04 26.09
CA HIS A 89 -7.93 2.83 26.92
C HIS A 89 -9.27 2.13 27.21
N LEU A 90 -9.83 1.40 26.26
CA LEU A 90 -11.04 0.60 26.47
C LEU A 90 -10.83 -0.44 27.57
N LYS A 91 -9.72 -1.19 27.51
CA LYS A 91 -9.39 -2.25 28.48
C LYS A 91 -8.87 -1.75 29.83
N SER A 92 -8.56 -0.46 29.95
CA SER A 92 -8.01 0.09 31.19
C SER A 92 -9.08 0.21 32.28
N ASP A 93 -8.72 -0.10 33.53
CA ASP A 93 -9.59 0.06 34.69
C ASP A 93 -9.51 1.50 35.22
N ILE A 94 -9.88 2.45 34.38
CA ILE A 94 -9.86 3.88 34.67
C ILE A 94 -11.31 4.38 34.74
N ALA A 95 -11.53 5.41 35.56
CA ALA A 95 -12.80 6.11 35.67
C ALA A 95 -13.40 6.46 34.30
N VAL A 96 -14.72 6.31 34.21
CA VAL A 96 -15.52 6.42 32.98
C VAL A 96 -15.37 7.78 32.31
N ASN A 97 -15.33 8.86 33.09
CA ASN A 97 -15.10 10.23 32.61
C ASN A 97 -13.76 10.39 31.88
N VAL A 98 -12.72 9.67 32.30
CA VAL A 98 -11.40 9.68 31.65
C VAL A 98 -11.44 8.88 30.36
N LYS A 99 -12.14 7.73 30.32
CA LYS A 99 -12.35 6.96 29.08
C LYS A 99 -13.07 7.78 28.01
N SER A 100 -14.14 8.49 28.39
CA SER A 100 -14.85 9.47 27.56
C SER A 100 -13.89 10.52 26.97
N CYS A 101 -13.05 11.14 27.80
CA CYS A 101 -12.05 12.10 27.33
C CYS A 101 -11.06 11.51 26.31
N HIS A 102 -10.61 10.26 26.53
CA HIS A 102 -9.74 9.55 25.59
C HIS A 102 -10.44 9.22 24.27
N LEU A 103 -11.72 8.90 24.30
CA LEU A 103 -12.53 8.61 23.12
C LEU A 103 -12.69 9.84 22.23
N LYS A 104 -12.95 11.02 22.83
CA LYS A 104 -12.93 12.32 22.12
C LYS A 104 -11.58 12.60 21.45
N LYS A 105 -10.48 12.36 22.16
CA LYS A 105 -9.12 12.53 21.59
C LYS A 105 -8.86 11.57 20.44
N PHE A 106 -9.31 10.31 20.57
CA PHE A 106 -9.25 9.32 19.51
C PHE A 106 -10.01 9.79 18.27
N ILE A 107 -11.25 10.27 18.41
CA ILE A 107 -12.05 10.79 17.29
C ILE A 107 -11.34 11.96 16.60
N GLN A 108 -10.80 12.90 17.38
CA GLN A 108 -10.09 14.05 16.82
C GLN A 108 -8.85 13.61 16.02
N ALA A 109 -8.08 12.65 16.55
CA ALA A 109 -6.91 12.12 15.86
C ALA A 109 -7.30 11.34 14.60
N TYR A 110 -8.37 10.53 14.67
CA TYR A 110 -8.92 9.83 13.52
C TYR A 110 -9.38 10.81 12.42
N LYS A 111 -10.11 11.87 12.80
CA LYS A 111 -10.57 12.91 11.88
C LYS A 111 -9.38 13.57 11.17
N ASN A 112 -8.37 14.00 11.92
CA ASN A 112 -7.18 14.64 11.36
C ASN A 112 -6.44 13.69 10.40
N LEU A 113 -6.34 12.40 10.76
CA LEU A 113 -5.74 11.39 9.89
C LEU A 113 -6.53 11.27 8.59
N LEU A 114 -7.86 11.11 8.68
CA LEU A 114 -8.71 10.92 7.51
C LEU A 114 -8.72 12.15 6.59
N ASP A 115 -8.71 13.36 7.15
CA ASP A 115 -8.65 14.59 6.36
C ASP A 115 -7.29 14.69 5.62
N ALA A 116 -6.18 14.39 6.30
CA ALA A 116 -4.84 14.36 5.68
C ALA A 116 -4.72 13.29 4.59
N THR A 117 -5.25 12.09 4.82
CA THR A 117 -5.21 11.02 3.81
C THR A 117 -6.15 11.31 2.65
N ASN A 118 -7.31 11.93 2.87
CA ASN A 118 -8.23 12.29 1.80
C ASN A 118 -7.65 13.31 0.81
N ASP A 119 -6.89 14.29 1.31
CA ASP A 119 -6.25 15.26 0.43
C ASP A 119 -5.11 14.63 -0.39
N ALA A 120 -4.29 13.79 0.23
CA ALA A 120 -3.27 13.02 -0.50
C ALA A 120 -3.90 12.07 -1.53
N ASN A 121 -4.99 11.41 -1.16
CA ASN A 121 -5.72 10.45 -1.99
C ASN A 121 -6.25 11.07 -3.28
N LYS A 122 -6.62 12.36 -3.31
CA LYS A 122 -7.04 13.03 -4.55
C LYS A 122 -5.94 13.00 -5.61
N VAL A 123 -4.71 13.36 -5.21
CA VAL A 123 -3.53 13.36 -6.10
C VAL A 123 -3.15 11.93 -6.49
N ILE A 124 -3.12 11.04 -5.49
CA ILE A 124 -2.71 9.65 -5.70
C ILE A 124 -3.69 8.92 -6.64
N LYS A 125 -5.00 9.16 -6.57
CA LYS A 125 -5.97 8.54 -7.49
C LYS A 125 -5.67 8.84 -8.95
N ILE A 126 -5.31 10.08 -9.26
CA ILE A 126 -4.99 10.49 -10.63
C ILE A 126 -3.71 9.78 -11.06
N LYS A 127 -2.68 9.81 -10.21
CA LYS A 127 -1.41 9.12 -10.49
C LYS A 127 -1.63 7.63 -10.72
N LEU A 128 -2.31 6.95 -9.81
CA LEU A 128 -2.55 5.51 -9.87
C LEU A 128 -3.37 5.11 -11.10
N PHE A 129 -4.29 5.96 -11.57
CA PHE A 129 -4.99 5.72 -12.83
C PHE A 129 -4.03 5.73 -14.03
N PHE A 130 -3.20 6.77 -14.15
CA PHE A 130 -2.23 6.85 -15.24
C PHE A 130 -1.18 5.75 -15.15
N ASP A 131 -0.70 5.43 -13.95
CA ASP A 131 0.21 4.33 -13.70
C ASP A 131 -0.40 3.01 -14.19
N LEU A 132 -1.65 2.69 -13.80
CA LEU A 132 -2.31 1.45 -14.24
C LEU A 132 -2.50 1.39 -15.76
N VAL A 133 -2.89 2.49 -16.41
CA VAL A 133 -3.04 2.54 -17.88
C VAL A 133 -1.70 2.32 -18.56
N PHE A 134 -0.65 2.99 -18.08
CA PHE A 134 0.69 2.89 -18.66
C PHE A 134 1.28 1.50 -18.46
N VAL A 135 1.16 0.95 -17.25
CA VAL A 135 1.61 -0.40 -16.91
C VAL A 135 0.86 -1.45 -17.74
N PHE A 136 -0.45 -1.30 -17.94
CA PHE A 136 -1.20 -2.20 -18.83
C PHE A 136 -0.67 -2.15 -20.26
N GLY A 137 -0.41 -0.95 -20.77
CA GLY A 137 0.19 -0.75 -22.09
C GLY A 137 1.54 -1.46 -22.21
N SER A 138 2.42 -1.27 -21.21
CA SER A 138 3.75 -1.93 -21.17
C SER A 138 3.61 -3.45 -21.18
N VAL A 139 2.77 -4.01 -20.32
CA VAL A 139 2.55 -5.46 -20.25
C VAL A 139 2.08 -6.02 -21.60
N VAL A 140 1.15 -5.33 -22.26
CA VAL A 140 0.67 -5.73 -23.60
C VAL A 140 1.80 -5.69 -24.62
N THR A 141 2.61 -4.62 -24.63
CA THR A 141 3.77 -4.52 -25.55
C THR A 141 4.81 -5.60 -25.26
N ASP A 142 5.10 -5.88 -24.00
CA ASP A 142 6.09 -6.86 -23.57
C ASP A 142 5.64 -8.28 -23.93
N ILE A 143 4.36 -8.61 -23.71
CA ILE A 143 3.77 -9.88 -24.15
C ILE A 143 3.90 -10.03 -25.68
N ASN A 144 3.58 -8.99 -26.44
CA ASN A 144 3.69 -9.03 -27.90
C ASN A 144 5.15 -9.20 -28.37
N LEU A 145 6.10 -8.54 -27.71
CA LEU A 145 7.52 -8.69 -28.00
C LEU A 145 8.01 -10.10 -27.70
N VAL A 146 7.57 -10.69 -26.57
CA VAL A 146 7.88 -12.08 -26.22
C VAL A 146 7.39 -13.06 -27.29
N PHE A 147 6.18 -12.86 -27.79
CA PHE A 147 5.60 -13.71 -28.83
C PHE A 147 6.12 -13.43 -30.25
N ALA A 148 6.57 -12.22 -30.54
CA ALA A 148 7.23 -11.89 -31.81
C ALA A 148 8.69 -12.39 -31.85
N GLY A 149 9.35 -12.41 -30.69
CA GLY A 149 10.76 -12.75 -30.51
C GLY A 149 11.05 -14.24 -30.26
N ILE A 150 10.21 -15.17 -30.73
CA ILE A 150 10.41 -16.64 -30.57
C ILE A 150 11.55 -17.15 -31.48
N ASN A 151 12.71 -16.50 -31.41
CA ASN A 151 14.00 -17.10 -31.68
C ASN A 151 14.66 -17.32 -30.31
N LEU A 152 14.70 -18.58 -29.87
CA LEU A 152 15.18 -19.01 -28.54
C LEU A 152 16.61 -18.57 -28.18
N ASN A 153 17.38 -18.06 -29.15
CA ASN A 153 18.77 -17.66 -28.96
C ASN A 153 18.94 -16.36 -28.14
N ASP A 154 17.91 -15.51 -28.06
CA ASP A 154 17.94 -14.25 -27.29
C ASP A 154 16.97 -14.26 -26.10
N LEU A 155 16.93 -15.38 -25.36
CA LEU A 155 16.12 -15.55 -24.15
C LEU A 155 16.22 -14.35 -23.19
N TYR A 156 17.41 -13.75 -23.07
CA TYR A 156 17.65 -12.62 -22.18
C TYR A 156 16.90 -11.34 -22.61
N LEU A 157 16.92 -10.98 -23.90
CA LEU A 157 16.22 -9.79 -24.41
C LEU A 157 14.70 -9.93 -24.26
N THR A 158 14.21 -11.17 -24.23
CA THR A 158 12.80 -11.49 -24.07
C THR A 158 12.34 -11.46 -22.61
N PHE A 159 13.18 -11.89 -21.65
CA PHE A 159 12.78 -11.97 -20.23
C PHE A 159 12.92 -10.64 -19.47
N LEU A 160 13.88 -9.79 -19.82
CA LEU A 160 14.13 -8.54 -19.10
C LEU A 160 12.91 -7.60 -19.09
N PRO A 161 12.22 -7.32 -20.21
CA PRO A 161 11.04 -6.45 -20.22
C PRO A 161 9.93 -6.99 -19.32
N LEU A 162 9.70 -8.31 -19.34
CA LEU A 162 8.69 -8.95 -18.50
C LEU A 162 8.99 -8.74 -17.00
N VAL A 163 10.25 -8.88 -16.58
CA VAL A 163 10.65 -8.63 -15.19
C VAL A 163 10.40 -7.16 -14.83
N THR A 164 10.82 -6.21 -15.67
CA THR A 164 10.61 -4.78 -15.40
C THR A 164 9.13 -4.40 -15.30
N ALA A 165 8.28 -4.99 -16.16
CA ALA A 165 6.84 -4.80 -16.12
C ALA A 165 6.25 -5.37 -14.82
N LEU A 166 6.65 -6.58 -14.42
CA LEU A 166 6.22 -7.20 -13.17
C LEU A 166 6.61 -6.35 -11.95
N THR A 167 7.83 -5.83 -11.91
CA THR A 167 8.22 -4.96 -10.80
C THR A 167 7.43 -3.67 -10.78
N THR A 168 7.23 -3.04 -11.94
CA THR A 168 6.45 -1.80 -12.04
C THR A 168 5.00 -2.00 -11.57
N ILE A 169 4.40 -3.14 -11.93
CA ILE A 169 3.11 -3.58 -11.38
C ILE A 169 3.19 -3.67 -9.86
N LEU A 170 4.14 -4.45 -9.33
CA LEU A 170 4.27 -4.66 -7.89
C LEU A 170 4.42 -3.33 -7.13
N LEU A 171 5.30 -2.44 -7.58
CA LEU A 171 5.51 -1.11 -6.99
C LEU A 171 4.24 -0.24 -7.01
N THR A 172 3.50 -0.26 -8.13
CA THR A 172 2.22 0.45 -8.24
C THR A 172 1.17 -0.10 -7.26
N LEU A 173 1.19 -1.41 -7.04
CA LEU A 173 0.20 -2.11 -6.23
C LEU A 173 0.51 -2.13 -4.73
N VAL A 174 1.75 -1.93 -4.31
CA VAL A 174 2.13 -1.85 -2.88
C VAL A 174 1.26 -0.84 -2.12
N GLY A 175 0.98 0.32 -2.72
CA GLY A 175 0.10 1.32 -2.13
C GLY A 175 -1.33 0.82 -1.89
N VAL A 176 -1.86 0.01 -2.82
CA VAL A 176 -3.19 -0.60 -2.72
C VAL A 176 -3.24 -1.62 -1.58
N ILE A 177 -2.15 -2.37 -1.37
CA ILE A 177 -2.05 -3.34 -0.27
C ILE A 177 -2.09 -2.62 1.08
N PHE A 178 -1.31 -1.56 1.28
CA PHE A 178 -1.32 -0.80 2.54
C PHE A 178 -2.68 -0.18 2.84
N LEU A 179 -3.38 0.27 1.81
CA LEU A 179 -4.72 0.81 1.93
C LEU A 179 -5.73 -0.26 2.40
N ASP A 180 -5.65 -1.48 1.86
CA ASP A 180 -6.47 -2.61 2.29
C ASP A 180 -6.15 -3.05 3.73
N LEU A 181 -4.87 -3.03 4.11
CA LEU A 181 -4.44 -3.23 5.50
C LEU A 181 -4.98 -2.14 6.42
N SER A 182 -4.96 -0.87 6.00
CA SER A 182 -5.55 0.23 6.77
C SER A 182 -7.05 0.05 6.98
N ARG A 183 -7.77 -0.47 5.99
CA ARG A 183 -9.19 -0.79 6.11
C ARG A 183 -9.41 -1.91 7.13
N THR A 184 -8.56 -2.94 7.09
CA THR A 184 -8.60 -4.04 8.07
C THR A 184 -8.40 -3.53 9.51
N GLU A 185 -7.49 -2.56 9.72
CA GLU A 185 -7.30 -1.94 11.04
C GLU A 185 -8.53 -1.13 11.49
N TYR A 186 -9.20 -0.44 10.57
CA TYR A 186 -10.47 0.25 10.84
C TYR A 186 -11.60 -0.71 11.24
N GLU A 187 -11.76 -1.85 10.57
CA GLU A 187 -12.79 -2.84 10.95
C GLU A 187 -12.53 -3.42 12.36
N LYS A 188 -11.25 -3.61 12.72
CA LYS A 188 -10.87 -4.01 14.09
C LYS A 188 -11.21 -2.93 15.13
N ILE A 189 -11.06 -1.65 14.79
CA ILE A 189 -11.50 -0.52 15.64
C ILE A 189 -13.01 -0.59 15.87
N LYS A 190 -13.81 -0.73 14.80
CA LYS A 190 -15.27 -0.84 14.92
C LYS A 190 -15.66 -2.03 15.81
N THR A 191 -15.02 -3.18 15.58
CA THR A 191 -15.26 -4.39 16.37
C THR A 191 -14.94 -4.18 17.85
N ALA A 192 -13.83 -3.50 18.17
CA ALA A 192 -13.47 -3.20 19.55
C ALA A 192 -14.48 -2.27 20.24
N LEU A 193 -14.98 -1.24 19.53
CA LEU A 193 -16.01 -0.34 20.05
C LEU A 193 -17.35 -1.06 20.24
N ALA A 194 -17.76 -1.90 19.29
CA ALA A 194 -18.97 -2.69 19.39
C ALA A 194 -18.92 -3.66 20.58
N MET A 195 -17.77 -4.29 20.83
CA MET A 195 -17.58 -5.14 22.02
C MET A 195 -17.67 -4.35 23.33
N GLU A 196 -17.14 -3.12 23.38
CA GLU A 196 -17.25 -2.27 24.57
C GLU A 196 -18.70 -1.79 24.78
N LEU A 197 -19.42 -1.48 23.71
CA LEU A 197 -20.82 -1.05 23.77
C LEU A 197 -21.70 -2.10 24.48
N ILE A 198 -21.45 -3.38 24.22
CA ILE A 198 -22.18 -4.50 24.85
C ILE A 198 -21.85 -4.62 26.35
N LYS A 199 -20.64 -4.23 26.78
CA LYS A 199 -20.16 -4.38 28.16
C LYS A 199 -20.47 -3.17 29.05
N CYS A 200 -20.80 -2.04 28.46
CA CYS A 200 -20.93 -0.78 29.16
C CYS A 200 -22.27 -0.69 29.90
N GLU A 201 -22.23 -0.57 31.22
CA GLU A 201 -23.43 -0.35 32.05
C GLU A 201 -23.77 1.15 32.23
N ASP A 202 -22.78 2.03 32.04
CA ASP A 202 -22.92 3.48 32.22
C ASP A 202 -23.59 4.14 30.99
N ALA A 203 -24.73 4.78 31.20
CA ALA A 203 -25.54 5.36 30.12
C ALA A 203 -24.85 6.53 29.40
N ASP A 204 -24.07 7.35 30.11
CA ASP A 204 -23.40 8.51 29.51
C ASP A 204 -22.22 8.06 28.64
N TYR A 205 -21.45 7.07 29.11
CA TYR A 205 -20.36 6.49 28.32
C TYR A 205 -20.86 5.65 27.14
N HIS A 206 -21.95 4.91 27.32
CA HIS A 206 -22.61 4.19 26.23
C HIS A 206 -23.02 5.15 25.10
N LYS A 207 -23.61 6.30 25.45
CA LYS A 207 -23.97 7.35 24.47
C LYS A 207 -22.75 7.88 23.71
N GLU A 208 -21.60 8.00 24.38
CA GLU A 208 -20.38 8.50 23.75
C GLU A 208 -19.69 7.47 22.85
N ILE A 209 -19.69 6.19 23.22
CA ILE A 209 -19.26 5.09 22.34
C ILE A 209 -20.15 5.05 21.11
N MET A 210 -21.47 5.12 21.28
CA MET A 210 -22.41 5.12 20.16
C MET A 210 -22.16 6.29 19.21
N ALA A 211 -22.02 7.51 19.73
CA ALA A 211 -21.67 8.68 18.91
C ALA A 211 -20.34 8.51 18.17
N THR A 212 -19.38 7.79 18.76
CA THR A 212 -18.10 7.47 18.13
C THR A 212 -18.26 6.47 16.99
N VAL A 213 -19.03 5.40 17.21
CA VAL A 213 -19.34 4.41 16.18
C VAL A 213 -20.06 5.10 15.02
N ASP A 214 -21.11 5.87 15.29
CA ASP A 214 -21.85 6.63 14.28
C ASP A 214 -20.92 7.53 13.46
N PHE A 215 -20.00 8.24 14.13
CA PHE A 215 -19.01 9.07 13.43
C PHE A 215 -18.11 8.25 12.49
N LEU A 216 -17.64 7.08 12.94
CA LEU A 216 -16.83 6.18 12.11
C LEU A 216 -17.62 5.60 10.93
N GLU A 217 -18.92 5.39 11.07
CA GLU A 217 -19.80 4.89 10.00
C GLU A 217 -20.12 5.95 8.95
N ILE A 218 -20.27 7.20 9.37
CA ILE A 218 -20.49 8.33 8.45
C ILE A 218 -19.21 8.61 7.64
N ARG A 219 -18.04 8.36 8.22
CA ARG A 219 -16.73 8.68 7.61
C ARG A 219 -15.78 7.47 7.57
N PRO A 220 -16.10 6.41 6.81
CA PRO A 220 -15.19 5.29 6.65
C PRO A 220 -13.95 5.70 5.83
N PRO A 221 -12.80 5.01 6.01
CA PRO A 221 -11.65 5.18 5.14
C PRO A 221 -11.92 4.49 3.80
N CYS A 222 -12.77 5.09 2.97
CA CYS A 222 -13.16 4.58 1.67
C CYS A 222 -12.30 5.19 0.57
N TYR A 223 -11.47 4.35 -0.04
CA TYR A 223 -10.66 4.73 -1.19
C TYR A 223 -11.23 4.09 -2.45
N THR A 224 -11.83 4.91 -3.30
CA THR A 224 -12.38 4.51 -4.60
C THR A 224 -11.70 5.30 -5.71
N LEU A 225 -11.30 4.63 -6.77
CA LEU A 225 -10.85 5.26 -8.00
C LEU A 225 -12.09 5.70 -8.78
N TRP A 226 -12.22 7.02 -8.96
CA TRP A 226 -13.37 7.68 -9.61
C TRP A 226 -14.75 7.25 -9.12
N ARG A 227 -14.89 6.88 -7.83
CA ARG A 227 -16.14 6.38 -7.23
C ARG A 227 -16.69 5.06 -7.79
N ILE A 228 -16.03 4.48 -8.80
CA ILE A 228 -16.50 3.27 -9.49
C ILE A 228 -15.72 2.05 -9.02
N PHE A 229 -14.38 2.16 -8.96
CA PHE A 229 -13.53 1.02 -8.63
C PHE A 229 -13.07 1.12 -7.18
N PRO A 230 -13.43 0.17 -6.30
CA PRO A 230 -12.82 0.11 -4.98
C PRO A 230 -11.33 -0.20 -5.14
N LEU A 231 -10.47 0.59 -4.48
CA LEU A 231 -9.05 0.27 -4.38
C LEU A 231 -8.93 -0.84 -3.33
N ASN A 232 -8.89 -2.09 -3.78
CA ASN A 232 -8.73 -3.26 -2.95
C ASN A 232 -7.88 -4.31 -3.69
N ILE A 233 -7.56 -5.42 -3.00
CA ILE A 233 -6.79 -6.51 -3.57
C ILE A 233 -7.48 -7.12 -4.81
N ASN A 234 -8.81 -7.01 -4.93
CA ASN A 234 -9.52 -7.51 -6.11
C ASN A 234 -9.16 -6.74 -7.40
N LEU A 235 -8.77 -5.47 -7.30
CA LEU A 235 -8.26 -4.71 -8.45
C LEU A 235 -6.98 -5.34 -8.99
N ILE A 236 -6.09 -5.80 -8.10
CA ILE A 236 -4.84 -6.48 -8.44
C ILE A 236 -5.15 -7.77 -9.22
N PHE A 237 -6.03 -8.61 -8.66
CA PHE A 237 -6.41 -9.85 -9.31
C PHE A 237 -7.10 -9.60 -10.65
N GLY A 238 -7.93 -8.56 -10.76
CA GLY A 238 -8.56 -8.15 -12.02
C GLY A 238 -7.51 -7.80 -13.08
N PHE A 239 -6.49 -7.02 -12.72
CA PHE A 239 -5.41 -6.64 -13.62
C PHE A 239 -4.61 -7.84 -14.12
N VAL A 240 -4.15 -8.69 -13.18
CA VAL A 240 -3.38 -9.90 -13.51
C VAL A 240 -4.19 -10.85 -14.38
N ASN A 241 -5.48 -11.04 -14.08
CA ASN A 241 -6.36 -11.89 -14.87
C ASN A 241 -6.55 -11.34 -16.30
N CYS A 242 -6.69 -10.01 -16.47
CA CYS A 242 -6.75 -9.41 -17.79
C CYS A 242 -5.47 -9.65 -18.61
N ALA A 243 -4.30 -9.50 -17.98
CA ALA A 243 -3.01 -9.77 -18.63
C ALA A 243 -2.86 -11.25 -19.04
N ILE A 244 -3.25 -12.19 -18.18
CA ILE A 244 -3.25 -13.62 -18.48
C ILE A 244 -4.19 -13.94 -19.65
N VAL A 245 -5.43 -13.43 -19.61
CA VAL A 245 -6.41 -13.64 -20.69
C VAL A 245 -5.89 -13.08 -22.01
N TYR A 246 -5.28 -11.89 -21.99
CA TYR A 246 -4.64 -11.31 -23.17
C TYR A 246 -3.53 -12.22 -23.72
N ALA A 247 -2.62 -12.70 -22.86
CA ALA A 247 -1.55 -13.60 -23.27
C ALA A 247 -2.09 -14.90 -23.89
N ILE A 248 -3.16 -15.48 -23.32
CA ILE A 248 -3.81 -16.69 -23.86
C ILE A 248 -4.40 -16.42 -25.25
N ILE A 249 -5.07 -15.27 -25.43
CA ILE A 249 -5.65 -14.89 -26.73
C ILE A 249 -4.55 -14.77 -27.78
N ILE A 250 -3.46 -14.06 -27.49
CA ILE A 250 -2.34 -13.93 -28.43
C ILE A 250 -1.74 -15.29 -28.75
N LEU A 251 -1.53 -16.14 -27.74
CA LEU A 251 -1.03 -17.51 -27.94
C LEU A 251 -1.94 -18.34 -28.86
N SER A 252 -3.25 -18.14 -28.83
CA SER A 252 -4.20 -18.89 -29.67
C SER A 252 -4.19 -18.49 -31.16
N PHE A 253 -3.68 -17.30 -31.47
CA PHE A 253 -3.56 -16.80 -32.85
C PHE A 253 -2.20 -17.09 -33.48
N LEU A 254 -1.28 -17.66 -32.70
CA LEU A 254 0.09 -18.00 -33.06
C LEU A 254 0.17 -19.49 -33.47
#